data_AF-A0A9X9BIX7-F1
#
_entry.id   AF-A0A9X9BIX7-F1
#
_cell.length_a   1.000
_cell.length_b   1.000
_cell.length_c   1.000
_cell.angle_alpha   90.00
_cell.angle_beta   90.00
_cell.angle_gamma   90.00
#
_symmetry.space_group_name_H-M   'P 1'
#
loop_
_entity.id
_entity.type
_entity.pdbx_description
1 polymer ?
#
loop_
_entity_poly.entity_id
_entity_poly.type
_entity_poly.pdbx_seq_one_letter_code
_entity_poly.pdbx_strand_id
1 'polypeptide(L)' 'MSNITVVIEYDTDTETAQVQYCGKTQEWRDAKLTFAQGITETRDGYLIRRERDGTVSILLTGVPT' A
#
# COMPACT_ATOMS: atom_id res chain seq x y z
N MET A 1 0.21 6.93 22.54
CA MET A 1 0.43 6.58 21.12
C MET A 1 -0.90 6.69 20.42
N SER A 2 -0.99 7.45 19.34
CA SER A 2 -2.22 7.52 18.54
C SER A 2 -2.17 6.42 17.49
N ASN A 3 -3.19 5.56 17.46
CA ASN A 3 -3.31 4.55 16.42
C ASN A 3 -3.90 5.20 15.17
N ILE A 4 -3.41 4.79 13.99
CA ILE A 4 -4.03 5.13 12.70
C ILE A 4 -4.53 3.82 12.11
N THR A 5 -5.81 3.79 11.72
CA THR A 5 -6.38 2.69 10.94
C THR A 5 -6.37 3.09 9.48
N VAL A 6 -5.82 2.22 8.64
CA VAL A 6 -5.87 2.33 7.18
C VAL A 6 -6.60 1.11 6.64
N VAL A 7 -7.61 1.32 5.79
CA VAL A 7 -8.34 0.25 5.08
C VAL A 7 -8.11 0.44 3.59
N ILE A 8 -7.77 -0.64 2.90
CA ILE A 8 -7.58 -0.67 1.44
C ILE A 8 -8.54 -1.71 0.89
N GLU A 9 -9.50 -1.25 0.09
CA GLU A 9 -10.35 -2.11 -0.73
C GLU A 9 -9.84 -2.00 -2.17
N TYR A 10 -9.36 -3.12 -2.73
CA TYR A 10 -8.79 -3.17 -4.07
C TYR A 10 -9.69 -3.97 -5.00
N ASP A 11 -10.14 -3.32 -6.07
CA ASP A 11 -10.89 -3.96 -7.15
C ASP A 11 -9.90 -4.43 -8.23
N THR A 12 -9.77 -5.75 -8.35
CA THR A 12 -8.86 -6.39 -9.31
C THR A 12 -9.32 -6.26 -10.75
N ASP A 13 -10.61 -6.06 -10.98
CA ASP A 13 -11.19 -6.00 -12.33
C ASP A 13 -11.04 -4.60 -12.93
N THR A 14 -11.13 -3.56 -12.10
CA THR A 14 -11.03 -2.16 -12.53
C THR A 14 -9.67 -1.52 -12.24
N GLU A 15 -8.76 -2.23 -11.56
CA GLU A 15 -7.48 -1.70 -11.08
C GLU A 15 -7.67 -0.38 -10.31
N THR A 16 -8.67 -0.34 -9.43
CA THR A 16 -8.95 0.80 -8.54
C THR A 16 -8.80 0.41 -7.08
N ALA A 17 -8.50 1.39 -6.23
CA ALA A 17 -8.47 1.19 -4.79
C ALA A 17 -9.22 2.29 -4.04
N GLN A 18 -10.06 1.91 -3.07
CA GLN A 18 -10.59 2.83 -2.08
C GLN A 18 -9.70 2.77 -0.84
N VAL A 19 -9.06 3.90 -0.52
CA VAL A 19 -8.16 4.02 0.62
C VAL A 19 -8.82 4.88 1.68
N GLN A 20 -9.04 4.29 2.85
CA GLN A 20 -9.62 4.97 4.01
C GLN A 20 -8.56 5.18 5.08
N TYR A 21 -8.35 6.42 5.50
CA TYR A 21 -7.42 6.77 6.57
C TYR A 21 -7.83 8.08 7.25
N CYS A 22 -7.65 8.17 8.57
CA CYS A 22 -7.98 9.38 9.34
C CYS A 22 -9.40 9.94 9.09
N GLY A 23 -10.39 9.06 8.85
CA GLY A 23 -11.77 9.44 8.55
C GLY A 23 -12.00 10.00 7.14
N LYS A 24 -11.00 9.95 6.26
CA LYS A 24 -11.12 10.29 4.84
C LYS A 24 -11.17 9.02 4.01
N THR A 25 -11.93 9.06 2.92
CA THR A 25 -11.96 8.04 1.88
C THR A 25 -11.48 8.68 0.58
N GLN A 26 -10.58 8.00 -0.13
CA GLN A 26 -10.04 8.46 -1.40
C GLN A 26 -9.96 7.31 -2.41
N GLU A 27 -10.44 7.55 -3.61
CA GLU A 27 -10.28 6.64 -4.74
C GLU A 27 -8.91 6.86 -5.38
N TRP A 28 -8.20 5.75 -5.61
CA TRP A 28 -6.97 5.70 -6.37
C TRP A 28 -7.26 4.96 -7.67
N ARG A 29 -6.94 5.60 -8.79
CA ARG A 29 -7.04 5.02 -10.14
C ARG A 29 -5.68 4.52 -10.61
N ASP A 30 -5.70 3.65 -11.62
CA ASP A 30 -4.51 2.96 -12.11
C ASP A 30 -3.73 2.32 -10.94
N ALA A 31 -4.50 1.76 -10.00
CA ALA A 31 -3.99 1.27 -8.74
C ALA A 31 -3.35 -0.11 -8.94
N LYS A 32 -2.25 -0.34 -8.24
CA LYS A 32 -1.57 -1.64 -8.22
C LYS A 32 -1.26 -2.04 -6.79
N LEU A 33 -1.90 -3.13 -6.35
CA LEU A 33 -1.66 -3.76 -5.06
C LEU A 33 -0.67 -4.91 -5.20
N THR A 34 0.50 -4.79 -4.57
CA THR A 34 1.56 -5.79 -4.61
C THR A 34 1.81 -6.34 -3.20
N PHE A 35 1.72 -7.66 -3.05
CA PHE A 35 2.21 -8.38 -1.88
C PHE A 35 3.61 -8.89 -2.18
N ALA A 36 4.60 -8.37 -1.46
CA ALA A 36 5.98 -8.73 -1.68
C ALA A 36 6.59 -9.27 -0.39
N GLN A 37 7.37 -10.34 -0.52
CA GLN A 37 8.16 -10.84 0.58
C GLN A 37 9.51 -10.13 0.59
N GLY A 38 9.89 -9.67 1.77
CA GLY A 38 11.16 -9.04 2.00
C GLY A 38 11.28 -7.71 1.27
N ILE A 39 10.38 -6.76 1.51
CA ILE A 39 10.60 -5.37 1.10
C ILE A 39 10.74 -4.53 2.37
N THR A 40 11.87 -3.82 2.50
CA THR A 40 12.08 -2.83 3.55
C THR A 40 12.03 -1.43 2.95
N GLU A 41 11.21 -0.56 3.52
CA GLU A 41 11.28 0.88 3.26
C GLU A 41 12.55 1.44 3.88
N THR A 42 13.36 2.11 3.08
CA THR A 42 14.55 2.82 3.55
C THR A 42 14.15 4.13 4.23
N ARG A 43 15.09 4.69 5.00
CA ARG A 43 14.91 6.00 5.65
C ARG A 43 14.55 7.13 4.69
N ASP A 44 14.85 6.96 3.40
CA ASP A 44 14.64 7.94 2.34
C ASP A 44 13.42 7.61 1.44
N GLY A 45 12.57 6.67 1.85
CA GLY A 45 11.33 6.30 1.14
C GLY A 45 11.53 5.37 -0.06
N TYR A 46 12.76 4.91 -0.34
CA TYR A 46 12.99 3.89 -1.35
C TYR A 46 12.66 2.50 -0.81
N LEU A 47 12.02 1.67 -1.63
CA LEU A 47 11.72 0.28 -1.30
C LEU A 47 12.85 -0.62 -1.79
N ILE A 48 13.51 -1.33 -0.87
CA ILE A 48 14.55 -2.31 -1.21
C ILE A 48 14.03 -3.72 -0.93
N ARG A 49 14.15 -4.59 -1.93
CA ARG A 49 13.86 -6.03 -1.81
C ARG A 49 15.00 -6.74 -1.04
N ARG A 50 14.75 -7.16 0.19
CA ARG A 50 15.52 -8.13 0.97
C ARG A 50 14.92 -9.52 0.87
N GLU A 51 15.44 -10.36 -0.04
CA GLU A 51 15.05 -11.76 -0.25
C GLU A 51 15.06 -12.69 1.01
N ARG A 52 15.41 -12.23 2.22
CA ARG A 52 15.87 -13.11 3.32
C ARG A 52 15.24 -12.94 4.71
N ASP A 53 14.37 -11.97 4.96
CA ASP A 53 13.86 -11.75 6.34
C ASP A 53 12.45 -12.30 6.60
N GLY A 54 11.78 -12.88 5.60
CA GLY A 54 10.45 -13.47 5.75
C GLY A 54 9.35 -12.45 6.07
N THR A 55 9.65 -11.15 6.01
CA THR A 55 8.65 -10.10 6.20
C THR A 55 7.71 -10.03 5.01
N VAL A 56 6.41 -9.86 5.25
CA VAL A 56 5.43 -9.63 4.20
C VAL A 56 5.13 -8.14 4.17
N SER A 57 5.35 -7.54 3.01
CA SER A 57 5.11 -6.13 2.75
C SER A 57 3.96 -5.98 1.77
N ILE A 58 3.08 -5.02 2.04
CA ILE A 58 1.98 -4.64 1.17
C ILE A 58 2.34 -3.28 0.58
N LEU A 59 2.34 -3.18 -0.75
CA LEU A 59 2.56 -1.94 -1.47
C LEU A 59 1.33 -1.61 -2.31
N LEU A 60 0.72 -0.46 -2.06
CA LEU A 60 -0.29 0.12 -2.93
C LEU A 60 0.33 1.33 -3.65
N THR A 61 0.23 1.34 -4.97
CA THR A 61 0.58 2.49 -5.82
C THR A 61 -0.64 2.88 -6.65
N GLY A 62 -0.76 4.14 -7.03
CA GLY A 62 -1.86 4.63 -7.86
C GLY A 62 -1.91 6.15 -7.88
N VAL A 63 -2.84 6.71 -8.65
CA VAL A 63 -3.08 8.15 -8.71
C VAL A 63 -4.27 8.50 -7.80
N PRO A 64 -4.06 9.21 -6.69
CA PRO A 64 -5.13 9.68 -5.83
C PRO A 64 -6.00 10.70 -6.56
N THR A 65 -7.33 10.58 -6.44
CA THR A 65 -8.31 11.52 -7.02
C THR A 65 -8.94 12.43 -5.97
#